data_AF-A0AAV3ZNW7-F1
#
_entry.id   AF-A0AAV3ZNW7-F1
#
_cell.length_a   1.000
_cell.length_b   1.000
_cell.length_c   1.000
_cell.angle_alpha   90.00
_cell.angle_beta   90.00
_cell.angle_gamma   90.00
#
_symmetry.space_group_name_H-M   'P 1'
#
loop_
_entity.id
_entity.type
_entity.pdbx_description
1 polymer ?
#
loop_
_entity_poly.entity_id
_entity_poly.type
_entity_poly.pdbx_seq_one_letter_code
_entity_poly.pdbx_strand_id
1 'polypeptide(L)'
;MAELKSSVNKSNESAAGPDGVFYQFLRHLPESCLHTLLKLFNNIWTTGDIPPSWRDASVVPIPKPVKDPSNPSNYRPTALTSCLCKTLERMVNDRLVHVLESRNLLSNVQCGFRKDHSTLDHLVRLETFIKKPSPEKNSRFRRPPVSIFTDKESTLSPPFIWTASRYW
;
A
#
# COMPACT_ATOMS: atom_id res chain seq x y z
N MET A 1 -3.54 20.52 -10.55
CA MET A 1 -2.14 20.46 -11.04
C MET A 1 -1.14 20.18 -9.92
N ALA A 2 -1.18 20.89 -8.79
CA ALA A 2 -0.23 20.68 -7.68
C ALA A 2 -0.19 19.23 -7.16
N GLU A 3 -1.35 18.61 -6.98
CA GLU A 3 -1.48 17.21 -6.54
C GLU A 3 -0.81 16.22 -7.51
N LEU A 4 -1.04 16.39 -8.82
CA LEU A 4 -0.42 15.57 -9.87
C LEU A 4 1.11 15.65 -9.80
N LYS A 5 1.66 16.88 -9.75
CA LYS A 5 3.11 17.09 -9.65
C LYS A 5 3.67 16.49 -8.36
N SER A 6 2.97 16.64 -7.24
CA SER A 6 3.36 16.02 -5.98
C SER A 6 3.40 14.50 -6.08
N SER A 7 2.38 13.88 -6.68
CA SER A 7 2.30 12.43 -6.89
C SER A 7 3.47 11.91 -7.74
N VAL A 8 3.78 12.60 -8.85
CA VAL A 8 4.90 12.28 -9.74
C VAL A 8 6.26 12.46 -9.06
N ASN A 9 6.43 13.50 -8.23
CA ASN A 9 7.69 13.74 -7.53
C ASN A 9 7.93 12.76 -6.38
N LYS A 10 6.87 12.29 -5.71
CA LYS A 10 6.96 11.26 -4.66
C LYS A 10 7.30 9.88 -5.23
N SER A 11 7.15 9.64 -6.54
CA SER A 11 7.34 8.31 -7.11
C SER A 11 8.80 7.87 -6.99
N ASN A 12 9.05 6.59 -6.77
CA ASN A 12 10.40 6.04 -6.87
C ASN A 12 10.65 5.58 -8.30
N GLU A 13 11.91 5.55 -8.73
CA GLU A 13 12.26 4.90 -9.98
C GLU A 13 11.89 3.43 -9.91
N SER A 14 11.17 2.95 -10.92
CA SER A 14 10.60 1.61 -10.96
C SER A 14 10.59 1.13 -12.41
N ALA A 15 10.56 -0.19 -12.59
CA ALA A 15 10.42 -0.79 -13.90
C ALA A 15 9.09 -0.38 -14.55
N ALA A 16 9.14 -0.17 -15.86
CA ALA A 16 7.96 0.13 -16.66
C ALA A 16 6.98 -1.05 -16.65
N GLY A 17 5.69 -0.72 -16.85
CA GLY A 17 4.67 -1.72 -17.12
C GLY A 17 4.75 -2.25 -18.55
N PRO A 18 3.73 -3.01 -18.99
CA PRO A 18 3.61 -3.49 -20.37
C PRO A 18 3.59 -2.37 -21.42
N ASP A 19 3.26 -1.15 -21.00
CA ASP A 19 3.20 0.05 -21.82
C ASP A 19 4.57 0.71 -22.07
N GLY A 20 5.63 0.26 -21.39
CA GLY A 20 6.98 0.81 -21.56
C GLY A 20 7.17 2.23 -21.00
N VAL A 21 6.20 2.75 -20.24
CA VAL A 21 6.26 4.11 -19.69
C VAL A 21 6.99 4.12 -18.35
N PHE A 22 8.09 4.88 -18.28
CA PHE A 22 8.84 5.10 -17.04
C PHE A 22 8.42 6.39 -16.32
N TYR A 23 8.62 6.43 -15.00
CA TYR A 23 8.41 7.65 -14.21
C TYR A 23 9.30 8.82 -14.65
N GLN A 24 10.47 8.54 -15.23
CA GLN A 24 11.34 9.56 -15.80
C GLN A 24 10.64 10.36 -16.90
N PHE A 25 9.80 9.72 -17.71
CA PHE A 25 9.02 10.44 -18.71
C PHE A 25 8.03 11.41 -18.04
N LEU A 26 7.33 10.95 -17.00
CA LEU A 26 6.35 11.78 -16.30
C LEU A 26 6.96 13.01 -15.63
N ARG A 27 8.19 12.89 -15.13
CA ARG A 27 8.93 14.01 -14.51
C ARG A 27 9.41 15.06 -15.50
N HIS A 28 9.66 14.68 -16.76
CA HIS A 28 10.16 15.56 -17.80
C HIS A 28 9.09 15.96 -18.83
N LEU A 29 7.82 15.61 -18.61
CA LEU A 29 6.73 16.04 -19.48
C LEU A 29 6.55 17.57 -19.42
N PRO A 30 6.29 18.22 -20.55
CA PRO A 30 5.94 19.64 -20.56
C PRO A 30 4.59 19.87 -19.88
N GLU A 31 4.38 21.09 -19.36
CA GLU A 31 3.14 21.46 -18.64
C GLU A 31 1.87 21.21 -19.46
N SER A 32 1.91 21.42 -20.78
CA SER A 32 0.78 21.15 -21.69
C SER A 32 0.36 19.69 -21.65
N CYS A 33 1.33 18.76 -21.67
CA CYS A 33 1.06 17.33 -21.56
C CYS A 33 0.58 16.95 -20.16
N LEU A 34 1.13 17.56 -19.10
CA LEU A 34 0.63 17.36 -17.73
C LEU A 34 -0.82 17.82 -17.59
N HIS A 35 -1.21 18.89 -18.27
CA HIS A 35 -2.60 19.35 -18.29
C HIS A 35 -3.52 18.35 -18.99
N THR A 36 -3.09 17.78 -20.12
CA THR A 36 -3.84 16.72 -20.81
C THR A 36 -3.96 15.48 -19.93
N LEU A 37 -2.87 15.08 -19.26
CA LEU A 37 -2.88 13.95 -18.34
C LEU A 37 -3.82 14.20 -17.15
N LEU A 38 -3.83 15.41 -16.60
CA LEU A 38 -4.75 15.79 -15.53
C LEU A 38 -6.21 15.72 -15.99
N LYS A 39 -6.51 16.18 -17.20
CA LYS A 39 -7.85 16.04 -17.79
C LYS A 39 -8.27 14.58 -17.93
N LEU A 40 -7.35 13.72 -18.39
CA LEU A 40 -7.58 12.27 -18.46
C LEU A 40 -7.88 11.69 -17.08
N PHE A 41 -7.07 11.98 -16.07
CA PHE A 41 -7.28 11.48 -14.71
C PHE A 41 -8.60 11.96 -14.10
N ASN A 42 -8.96 13.22 -14.30
CA ASN A 42 -10.25 13.74 -13.85
C ASN A 42 -11.42 13.07 -14.56
N ASN A 43 -11.29 12.79 -15.87
CA ASN A 43 -12.31 12.07 -16.61
C ASN A 43 -12.51 10.65 -16.05
N ILE A 44 -11.41 9.91 -15.84
CA ILE A 44 -11.43 8.58 -15.21
C ILE A 44 -12.07 8.64 -13.82
N TRP A 45 -11.78 9.68 -13.02
CA TRP A 45 -12.38 9.87 -11.71
C TRP A 45 -13.90 10.08 -11.77
N THR A 46 -14.39 10.79 -12.80
CA THR A 46 -15.83 11.05 -12.96
C THR A 46 -16.59 9.89 -13.60
N THR A 47 -16.01 9.18 -14.55
CA THR A 47 -16.69 8.10 -15.30
C THR A 47 -16.46 6.73 -14.68
N GLY A 48 -15.34 6.53 -13.97
CA GLY A 48 -14.89 5.21 -13.51
C GLY A 48 -14.25 4.35 -14.61
N ASP A 49 -14.12 4.87 -15.84
CA ASP A 49 -13.64 4.12 -16.99
C ASP A 49 -12.12 4.13 -17.09
N ILE A 50 -11.48 3.09 -16.54
CA ILE A 50 -10.03 2.90 -16.64
C ILE A 50 -9.68 2.27 -17.99
N PRO A 51 -8.68 2.80 -18.73
CA PRO A 51 -8.20 2.23 -19.99
C PRO A 51 -7.87 0.74 -19.85
N PRO A 52 -8.26 -0.12 -20.82
CA PRO A 52 -7.96 -1.55 -20.76
C PRO A 52 -6.46 -1.85 -20.59
N SER A 53 -5.59 -1.09 -21.26
CA SER A 53 -4.14 -1.24 -21.17
C SER A 53 -3.56 -1.00 -19.77
N TRP A 54 -4.28 -0.30 -18.89
CA TRP A 54 -3.86 -0.10 -17.50
C TRP A 54 -4.30 -1.23 -16.57
N ARG A 55 -5.18 -2.11 -17.04
CA ARG A 55 -5.62 -3.31 -16.33
C ARG A 55 -4.65 -4.48 -16.54
N ASP A 56 -3.83 -4.40 -17.59
CA ASP A 56 -2.80 -5.38 -17.88
C ASP A 56 -1.56 -5.16 -16.99
N ALA A 57 -0.97 -6.25 -16.51
CA ALA A 57 0.23 -6.23 -15.69
C ALA A 57 1.20 -7.34 -16.13
N SER A 58 2.49 -7.01 -16.19
CA SER A 58 3.53 -8.02 -16.41
C SER A 58 3.97 -8.60 -15.07
N VAL A 59 3.85 -9.91 -14.88
CA VAL A 59 4.22 -10.57 -13.62
C VAL A 59 5.65 -11.06 -13.71
N VAL A 60 6.53 -10.45 -12.91
CA VAL A 60 7.94 -10.83 -12.80
C VAL A 60 8.17 -11.56 -11.48
N PRO A 61 8.63 -12.83 -11.49
CA PRO A 61 8.94 -13.58 -10.29
C PRO A 61 10.28 -13.14 -9.69
N ILE A 62 10.27 -12.66 -8.45
CA ILE A 62 11.48 -12.26 -7.72
C ILE A 62 11.86 -13.36 -6.71
N PRO A 63 13.08 -13.91 -6.74
CA PRO A 63 13.48 -14.98 -5.82
C PRO A 63 13.53 -14.48 -4.37
N LYS A 64 13.05 -15.28 -3.42
CA LYS A 64 13.24 -15.03 -1.98
C LYS A 64 14.72 -15.25 -1.64
N PRO A 65 15.34 -14.36 -0.85
CA PRO A 65 16.73 -14.54 -0.43
C PRO A 65 16.88 -15.85 0.35
N VAL A 66 18.02 -16.53 0.18
CA VAL A 66 18.44 -17.73 0.95
C VAL A 66 17.60 -19.00 0.66
N LYS A 67 16.67 -18.98 -0.29
CA LYS A 67 15.86 -20.15 -0.66
C LYS A 67 16.29 -20.77 -1.98
N ASP A 68 16.05 -22.07 -2.13
CA ASP A 68 16.35 -22.83 -3.35
C ASP A 68 15.62 -22.24 -4.58
N PRO A 69 16.33 -21.80 -5.64
CA PRO A 69 15.74 -21.25 -6.86
C PRO A 69 14.93 -22.26 -7.67
N SER A 70 15.08 -23.56 -7.42
CA SER A 70 14.42 -24.63 -8.18
C SER A 70 12.93 -24.76 -7.86
N ASN A 71 12.49 -24.28 -6.70
CA ASN A 71 11.09 -24.36 -6.27
C ASN A 71 10.33 -23.07 -6.62
N PRO A 72 9.27 -23.13 -7.45
CA PRO A 72 8.43 -21.98 -7.80
C PRO A 72 7.82 -21.23 -6.60
N SER A 73 7.55 -21.93 -5.49
CA SER A 73 7.00 -21.35 -4.25
C SER A 73 7.98 -20.39 -3.55
N ASN A 74 9.26 -20.45 -3.93
CA ASN A 74 10.30 -19.58 -3.40
C ASN A 74 10.39 -18.23 -4.12
N TYR A 75 9.52 -17.96 -5.09
CA TYR A 75 9.43 -16.67 -5.75
C TYR A 75 8.31 -15.81 -5.15
N ARG A 76 8.44 -14.49 -5.33
CA ARG A 76 7.42 -13.49 -5.06
C ARG A 76 6.94 -12.96 -6.41
N PRO A 77 5.70 -13.27 -6.84
CA PRO A 77 5.18 -12.68 -8.07
C PRO A 77 5.00 -11.18 -7.84
N THR A 78 5.64 -10.36 -8.68
CA THR A 78 5.52 -8.90 -8.62
C THR A 78 4.86 -8.42 -9.91
N ALA A 79 3.68 -7.81 -9.79
CA ALA A 79 2.94 -7.25 -10.91
C ALA A 79 3.48 -5.84 -11.27
N LEU A 80 4.00 -5.69 -12.48
CA LEU A 80 4.38 -4.41 -13.06
C LEU A 80 3.19 -3.85 -13.83
N THR A 81 2.51 -2.86 -13.23
CA THR A 81 1.46 -2.07 -13.89
C THR A 81 2.01 -0.76 -14.46
N SER A 82 1.25 -0.13 -15.34
CA SER A 82 1.57 1.18 -15.94
C SER A 82 1.93 2.23 -14.88
N CYS A 83 2.99 3.01 -15.12
CA CYS A 83 3.36 4.14 -14.27
C CYS A 83 2.26 5.22 -14.21
N LEU A 84 1.46 5.38 -15.27
CA LEU A 84 0.33 6.30 -15.28
C LEU A 84 -0.77 5.83 -14.31
N CYS A 85 -1.09 4.54 -14.36
CA CYS A 85 -2.06 3.91 -13.46
C CYS A 85 -1.62 4.07 -12.00
N LYS A 86 -0.36 3.71 -11.67
CA LYS A 86 0.21 3.88 -10.32
C LYS A 86 0.19 5.34 -9.83
N THR A 87 0.35 6.31 -10.75
CA THR A 87 0.29 7.75 -10.41
C THR A 87 -1.12 8.15 -10.01
N LEU A 88 -2.14 7.67 -10.74
CA LEU A 88 -3.54 7.89 -10.40
C LEU A 88 -3.88 7.21 -9.06
N GLU A 89 -3.55 5.92 -8.90
CA GLU A 89 -3.75 5.17 -7.65
C GLU A 89 -3.15 5.89 -6.44
N ARG A 90 -1.96 6.49 -6.60
CA ARG A 90 -1.31 7.26 -5.55
C ARG A 90 -2.08 8.54 -5.19
N MET A 91 -2.59 9.27 -6.18
CA MET A 91 -3.43 10.45 -5.91
C MET A 91 -4.69 10.06 -5.15
N VAL A 92 -5.34 8.97 -5.56
CA VAL A 92 -6.52 8.43 -4.87
C VAL A 92 -6.17 8.01 -3.44
N ASN A 93 -5.07 7.28 -3.26
CA ASN A 93 -4.60 6.84 -1.95
C ASN A 93 -4.28 8.03 -1.03
N ASP A 94 -3.59 9.06 -1.51
CA ASP A 94 -3.29 10.26 -0.72
C ASP A 94 -4.58 10.94 -0.21
N ARG A 95 -5.63 11.01 -1.07
CA ARG A 95 -6.95 11.53 -0.67
C ARG A 95 -7.65 10.63 0.36
N LEU A 96 -7.65 9.31 0.14
CA LEU A 96 -8.28 8.35 1.03
C LEU A 96 -7.64 8.35 2.42
N VAL A 97 -6.30 8.31 2.47
CA VAL A 97 -5.54 8.39 3.73
C VAL A 97 -5.85 9.69 4.46
N HIS A 98 -5.93 10.82 3.75
CA HIS A 98 -6.31 12.10 4.37
C HIS A 98 -7.69 12.05 5.03
N VAL A 99 -8.69 11.44 4.39
CA VAL A 99 -10.04 11.28 4.97
C VAL A 99 -10.02 10.33 6.17
N LEU A 100 -9.33 9.20 6.08
CA LEU A 100 -9.26 8.21 7.15
C LEU A 100 -8.56 8.76 8.41
N GLU A 101 -7.48 9.52 8.23
CA GLU A 101 -6.74 10.15 9.33
C GLU A 101 -7.50 11.33 9.94
N SER A 102 -8.06 12.23 9.11
CA SER A 102 -8.81 13.41 9.60
C SER A 102 -10.05 13.03 10.39
N ARG A 103 -10.68 11.89 10.08
CA ARG A 103 -11.83 11.35 10.80
C ARG A 103 -11.45 10.34 11.90
N ASN A 104 -10.16 10.08 12.10
CA ASN A 104 -9.62 9.13 13.07
C ASN A 104 -10.28 7.73 12.96
N LEU A 105 -10.47 7.26 11.72
CA LEU A 105 -11.12 5.98 11.42
C LEU A 105 -10.16 4.79 11.51
N LEU A 106 -8.85 5.05 11.55
CA LEU A 106 -7.82 4.03 11.70
C LEU A 106 -7.57 3.72 13.18
N SER A 107 -7.42 2.44 13.48
CA SER A 107 -7.14 2.02 14.86
C SER A 107 -5.76 2.51 15.33
N ASN A 108 -5.68 2.94 16.59
CA ASN A 108 -4.42 3.33 17.24
C ASN A 108 -3.42 2.16 17.43
N VAL A 109 -3.82 0.93 17.10
CA VAL A 109 -2.90 -0.21 17.06
C VAL A 109 -2.39 -0.53 15.65
N GLN A 110 -2.95 0.10 14.61
CA GLN A 110 -2.53 -0.12 13.23
C GLN A 110 -1.31 0.75 12.91
N CYS A 111 -0.14 0.11 12.77
CA CYS A 111 1.11 0.78 12.41
C CYS A 111 1.54 0.47 10.96
N GLY A 112 1.10 -0.65 10.38
CA GLY A 112 1.40 -1.00 9.00
C GLY A 112 0.75 -0.05 8.00
N PHE A 113 1.50 0.36 6.97
CA PHE A 113 1.05 1.23 5.87
C PHE A 113 0.48 2.60 6.31
N ARG A 114 0.80 3.04 7.53
CA ARG A 114 0.37 4.33 8.07
C ARG A 114 1.56 5.28 8.16
N LYS A 115 1.34 6.55 7.84
CA LYS A 115 2.40 7.57 7.91
C LYS A 115 2.85 7.74 9.36
N ASP A 116 4.14 8.00 9.57
CA ASP A 116 4.75 8.27 10.89
C ASP A 116 4.66 7.08 11.87
N HIS A 117 4.43 5.87 11.33
CA HIS A 117 4.46 4.61 12.06
C HIS A 117 5.45 3.63 11.44
N SER A 118 6.03 2.77 12.27
CA SER A 118 7.02 1.77 11.90
C SER A 118 6.76 0.43 12.57
N THR A 119 7.47 -0.61 12.12
CA THR A 119 7.45 -1.93 12.78
C THR A 119 8.03 -1.88 14.21
N LEU A 120 8.87 -0.88 14.51
CA LEU A 120 9.41 -0.68 15.85
C LEU A 120 8.35 -0.25 16.85
N ASP A 121 7.32 0.50 16.44
CA ASP A 121 6.25 0.92 17.35
C ASP A 121 5.50 -0.29 17.91
N HIS A 122 5.28 -1.31 17.09
CA HIS A 122 4.71 -2.60 17.53
C HIS A 122 5.65 -3.34 18.47
N LEU A 123 6.95 -3.33 18.21
CA LEU A 123 7.95 -3.96 19.07
C LEU A 123 7.98 -3.31 20.46
N VAL A 124 8.05 -1.97 20.52
CA VAL A 124 8.02 -1.20 21.77
C VAL A 124 6.71 -1.42 22.51
N ARG A 125 5.59 -1.49 21.80
CA ARG A 125 4.28 -1.78 22.41
C ARG A 125 4.22 -3.19 23.01
N LEU A 126 4.79 -4.18 22.34
CA LEU A 126 4.88 -5.55 22.85
C LEU A 126 5.80 -5.62 24.07
N GLU A 127 6.97 -4.98 24.01
CA GLU A 127 7.94 -4.95 25.10
C GLU A 127 7.35 -4.27 26.35
N THR A 128 6.69 -3.11 26.17
CA THR A 128 6.01 -2.40 27.26
C THR A 128 4.86 -3.21 27.85
N PHE A 129 4.15 -4.00 27.04
CA PHE A 129 3.12 -4.93 27.54
C PHE A 129 3.73 -6.03 28.42
N ILE A 130 4.86 -6.62 27.99
CA ILE A 130 5.56 -7.67 28.76
C ILE A 130 6.14 -7.11 30.07
N LYS A 131 6.72 -5.89 30.03
CA LYS A 131 7.38 -5.26 31.18
C LYS A 131 6.41 -4.63 32.19
N LYS A 132 5.15 -4.35 31.80
CA LYS A 132 4.16 -3.72 32.68
C LYS A 132 3.86 -4.62 33.90
N PRO A 133 4.12 -4.15 35.14
CA PRO A 133 3.76 -4.92 36.32
C PRO A 133 2.24 -5.00 36.45
N SER A 134 1.69 -6.21 36.56
CA SER A 134 0.26 -6.41 36.82
C SER A 134 -0.12 -5.75 38.15
N PRO A 135 -1.23 -4.99 38.22
CA PRO A 135 -1.69 -4.37 39.47
C PRO A 135 -2.13 -5.40 40.53
N GLU A 136 -2.36 -6.67 40.14
CA GLU A 136 -2.66 -7.75 41.07
C GLU A 136 -1.39 -8.23 41.79
N LYS A 137 -1.07 -7.54 42.89
CA LYS A 137 0.01 -7.89 43.81
C LYS A 137 -0.30 -9.06 44.75
N ASN A 138 -1.45 -9.73 44.64
CA ASN A 138 -1.75 -10.89 45.47
C ASN A 138 -1.33 -12.20 44.79
N SER A 139 -0.21 -12.72 45.29
CA SER A 139 0.44 -13.96 44.90
C SER A 139 -0.50 -15.16 44.95
N ARG A 140 -0.84 -15.71 43.77
CA ARG A 140 -1.07 -17.15 43.50
C ARG A 140 -1.52 -17.39 42.06
N PHE A 141 -2.08 -16.38 41.39
CA PHE A 141 -2.55 -16.47 40.01
C PHE A 141 -1.91 -15.39 39.11
N ARG A 142 -0.58 -15.39 38.95
CA ARG A 142 0.04 -14.66 37.83
C ARG A 142 -0.26 -15.41 36.55
N ARG A 143 -1.16 -14.91 35.71
CA ARG A 143 -1.26 -15.40 34.33
C ARG A 143 -0.02 -14.92 33.57
N PRO A 144 0.77 -15.79 32.94
CA PRO A 144 1.89 -15.37 32.11
C PRO A 144 1.35 -14.55 30.92
N PRO A 145 2.10 -13.54 30.43
CA PRO A 145 1.72 -12.85 29.20
C PRO A 145 1.74 -13.86 28.05
N VAL A 146 0.60 -14.03 27.38
CA VAL A 146 0.45 -14.89 26.19
C VAL A 146 0.22 -13.99 24.98
N SER A 147 1.00 -14.21 23.93
CA SER A 147 0.81 -13.58 22.62
C SER A 147 0.40 -14.63 21.60
N ILE A 148 -0.57 -14.28 20.75
CA ILE A 148 -1.03 -15.11 19.63
C ILE A 148 -0.59 -14.41 18.35
N PHE A 149 0.21 -15.09 17.54
CA PHE A 149 0.62 -14.61 16.23
C PHE A 149 -0.30 -15.22 15.18
N THR A 150 -1.11 -14.38 14.57
CA THR A 150 -1.99 -14.77 13.45
C THR A 150 -1.38 -14.24 12.16
N ASP A 151 -1.10 -15.13 11.22
CA ASP A 151 -0.80 -14.74 9.84
C ASP A 151 -2.04 -14.95 8.98
N LYS A 152 -2.34 -13.99 8.11
CA LYS A 152 -3.42 -14.13 7.14
C LYS A 152 -2.80 -14.43 5.78
N GLU A 153 -3.23 -15.53 5.17
CA GLU A 153 -2.88 -15.81 3.78
C GLU A 153 -3.41 -14.68 2.87
N SER A 154 -2.64 -14.37 1.82
CA SER A 154 -2.74 -13.19 0.95
C SER A 154 -4.17 -12.64 0.79
N THR A 155 -4.44 -11.46 1.36
CA THR A 155 -5.77 -10.83 1.38
C THR A 155 -6.14 -10.08 0.09
N LEU A 156 -5.31 -10.15 -0.95
CA LEU A 156 -5.51 -9.44 -2.23
C LEU A 156 -6.47 -10.17 -3.18
N SER A 157 -7.45 -10.92 -2.66
CA SER A 157 -8.47 -11.53 -3.51
C SER A 157 -9.51 -10.46 -3.90
N PRO A 158 -9.88 -10.35 -5.19
CA PRO A 158 -10.82 -9.33 -5.68
C PRO A 158 -12.14 -9.21 -4.88
N PRO A 159 -12.79 -10.31 -4.44
CA PRO A 159 -14.09 -10.20 -3.77
C PRO A 159 -14.05 -9.37 -2.47
N PHE A 160 -12.95 -9.43 -1.71
CA PHE A 160 -12.85 -8.74 -0.42
C PHE A 160 -12.68 -7.23 -0.57
N ILE A 161 -11.90 -6.77 -1.55
CA ILE A 161 -11.65 -5.34 -1.78
C ILE A 161 -12.91 -4.64 -2.30
N TRP A 162 -13.62 -5.26 -3.25
CA TRP A 162 -14.85 -4.68 -3.82
C TRP A 162 -16.03 -4.65 -2.84
N THR A 163 -16.10 -5.60 -1.90
CA THR A 163 -17.15 -5.61 -0.87
C THR A 163 -16.94 -4.51 0.16
N ALA A 164 -15.69 -4.23 0.56
CA ALA A 164 -15.38 -3.13 1.48
C ALA A 164 -15.67 -1.74 0.88
N SER A 165 -15.49 -1.57 -0.44
CA SER A 165 -15.79 -0.32 -1.16
C SER A 165 -17.29 0.00 -1.24
N ARG A 166 -18.18 -1.00 -1.13
CA ARG A 166 -19.64 -0.77 -1.13
C ARG A 166 -20.20 -0.19 0.17
N TYR A 167 -19.40 -0.11 1.22
CA TYR A 167 -19.79 0.44 2.53
C TYR A 167 -19.21 1.84 2.79
N TRP A 168 -18.68 2.52 1.76
CA TRP A 168 -18.17 3.90 1.81
C TRP A 168 -18.74 4.75 0.68
#